data_AF-V9GDK0-F1
#
_entry.id   AF-V9GDK0-F1
#
_cell.length_a   1.000
_cell.length_b   1.000
_cell.length_c   1.000
_cell.angle_alpha   90.00
_cell.angle_beta   90.00
_cell.angle_gamma   90.00
#
_symmetry.space_group_name_H-M   'P 1'
#
loop_
_entity.id
_entity.type
_entity.pdbx_description
1 polymer ?
#
loop_
_entity_poly.entity_id
_entity_poly.type
_entity_poly.pdbx_seq_one_letter_code
_entity_poly.pdbx_strand_id
1 'polypeptide(L)'
;MFPVVNFASGIAPFLLIAGFLFQAMNLVGLGIIFFSCAVAFQLVTLPVEFNASNRARQLMVQEGYISNDEERGVAKVLNAAALTYVAAALISLLELIRYIMIFTSNRD
;
A
#
# COMPACT_ATOMS: atom_id res chain seq x y z
N MET A 1 18.54 24.66 -25.23
CA MET A 1 17.41 25.47 -24.70
C MET A 1 16.17 25.40 -25.58
N PHE A 2 16.26 25.73 -26.88
CA PHE A 2 15.12 25.77 -27.81
C PHE A 2 14.19 24.53 -27.86
N PRO A 3 14.67 23.27 -27.98
CA PRO A 3 13.77 22.12 -28.06
C PRO A 3 13.03 21.84 -26.74
N VAL A 4 13.66 22.11 -25.60
CA VAL A 4 13.04 21.96 -24.27
C VAL A 4 11.93 23.00 -24.06
N VAL A 5 12.14 24.23 -24.53
CA VAL A 5 11.13 25.29 -24.45
C VAL A 5 9.93 24.99 -25.35
N ASN A 6 10.14 24.50 -26.58
CA ASN A 6 9.02 24.12 -27.46
C ASN A 6 8.21 22.93 -26.91
N PHE A 7 8.88 21.94 -26.33
CA PHE A 7 8.20 20.81 -25.69
C PHE A 7 7.42 21.25 -24.45
N ALA A 8 8.04 22.04 -23.57
CA ALA A 8 7.39 22.57 -22.37
C ALA A 8 6.19 23.46 -22.72
N SER A 9 6.33 24.36 -23.69
CA SER A 9 5.24 25.23 -24.16
C SER A 9 4.09 24.46 -24.82
N GLY A 10 4.37 23.32 -25.46
CA GLY A 10 3.33 22.45 -26.03
C GLY A 10 2.51 21.69 -24.97
N ILE A 11 3.15 21.28 -23.87
CA ILE A 11 2.51 20.47 -22.81
C ILE A 11 1.91 21.33 -21.69
N ALA A 12 2.47 22.51 -21.43
CA ALA A 12 2.05 23.39 -20.35
C ALA A 12 0.52 23.70 -20.33
N PRO A 13 -0.15 24.01 -21.47
CA PRO A 13 -1.58 24.26 -21.46
C PRO A 13 -2.40 23.05 -21.01
N PHE A 14 -2.00 21.84 -21.41
CA PHE A 14 -2.67 20.60 -21.02
C PHE A 14 -2.48 20.30 -19.53
N LEU A 15 -1.28 20.52 -18.99
CA LEU A 15 -1.02 20.35 -17.55
C LEU A 15 -1.81 21.35 -16.71
N LEU A 16 -1.93 22.60 -17.16
CA LEU A 16 -2.73 23.62 -16.47
C LEU A 16 -4.22 23.26 -16.48
N ILE A 17 -4.77 22.86 -17.63
CA ILE A 17 -6.18 22.45 -17.72
C ILE A 17 -6.44 21.22 -16.85
N ALA A 18 -5.55 20.22 -16.88
CA ALA A 18 -5.66 19.05 -16.02
C ALA A 18 -5.61 19.42 -14.53
N GLY A 19 -4.69 20.30 -14.13
CA GLY A 19 -4.59 20.81 -12.77
C GLY A 19 -5.88 21.50 -12.31
N PHE A 20 -6.44 22.39 -13.13
CA PHE A 20 -7.71 23.07 -12.84
C PHE A 20 -8.89 22.09 -12.75
N LEU A 21 -8.98 21.11 -13.65
CA LEU A 21 -10.04 20.12 -13.63
C LEU A 21 -9.99 19.26 -12.35
N PHE A 22 -8.80 18.78 -11.98
CA PHE A 22 -8.60 17.99 -10.77
C PHE A 22 -8.89 18.79 -9.49
N GLN A 23 -8.56 20.08 -9.46
CA GLN A 23 -8.91 20.96 -8.35
C GLN A 23 -10.43 21.18 -8.28
N ALA A 24 -11.08 21.46 -9.42
CA ALA A 24 -12.51 21.75 -9.49
C ALA A 24 -13.38 20.57 -9.05
N MET A 25 -12.93 19.34 -9.30
CA MET A 25 -13.66 18.11 -8.94
C MET A 25 -13.46 17.66 -7.49
N ASN A 26 -12.60 18.33 -6.71
CA ASN A 26 -12.26 17.98 -5.32
C ASN A 26 -12.09 16.46 -5.09
N LEU A 27 -11.37 15.80 -6.01
CA LEU A 27 -11.23 14.34 -6.03
C LEU A 27 -10.49 13.77 -4.82
N VAL A 28 -9.80 14.62 -4.06
CA VAL A 28 -9.04 14.23 -2.88
C VAL A 28 -9.93 13.54 -1.85
N GLY A 29 -11.11 14.09 -1.56
CA GLY A 29 -12.04 13.49 -0.58
C GLY A 29 -12.56 12.13 -1.03
N LEU A 30 -12.92 12.00 -2.31
CA LEU A 30 -13.36 10.74 -2.90
C LEU A 30 -12.22 9.71 -2.89
N GLY A 31 -11.00 10.12 -3.22
CA GLY A 31 -9.79 9.29 -3.14
C GLY A 31 -9.52 8.77 -1.74
N ILE A 32 -9.70 9.59 -0.70
CA ILE A 32 -9.56 9.18 0.70
C ILE A 32 -10.59 8.10 1.07
N ILE A 33 -11.83 8.20 0.58
CA ILE A 33 -12.86 7.17 0.83
C ILE A 33 -12.48 5.85 0.18
N PHE A 34 -12.04 5.86 -1.09
CA PHE A 34 -11.62 4.63 -1.75
C PHE A 34 -10.36 4.03 -1.11
N PHE A 35 -9.39 4.87 -0.74
CA PHE A 35 -8.16 4.43 -0.10
C PHE A 35 -8.42 3.89 1.31
N SER A 36 -9.34 4.48 2.07
CA SER A 36 -9.71 3.96 3.39
C SER A 36 -10.37 2.59 3.29
N CYS A 37 -11.22 2.34 2.29
CA CYS A 37 -11.76 1.01 2.01
C CYS A 37 -10.64 -0.01 1.72
N ALA A 38 -9.63 0.37 0.92
CA ALA A 38 -8.50 -0.51 0.61
C ALA A 38 -7.66 -0.83 1.87
N VAL A 39 -7.34 0.18 2.68
CA VAL A 39 -6.62 0.00 3.96
C VAL A 39 -7.43 -0.86 4.92
N ALA A 40 -8.74 -0.62 5.04
CA ALA A 40 -9.63 -1.42 5.88
C ALA A 40 -9.65 -2.88 5.45
N PHE A 41 -9.74 -3.15 4.14
CA PHE A 41 -9.67 -4.50 3.60
C PHE A 41 -8.33 -5.17 3.96
N GLN A 42 -7.21 -4.47 3.77
CA GLN A 42 -5.89 -5.00 4.08
C GLN A 42 -5.70 -5.32 5.57
N LEU A 43 -6.28 -4.53 6.47
CA LEU A 43 -6.27 -4.81 7.91
C LEU A 43 -7.11 -6.04 8.26
N VAL A 44 -8.25 -6.23 7.59
CA VAL A 44 -9.13 -7.38 7.81
C VAL A 44 -8.53 -8.68 7.25
N THR A 45 -7.78 -8.62 6.15
CA THR A 45 -7.13 -9.82 5.58
C THR A 45 -5.78 -10.15 6.22
N LEU A 46 -5.19 -9.24 6.98
CA LEU A 46 -3.91 -9.47 7.66
C LEU A 46 -3.85 -10.76 8.49
N PRO A 47 -4.88 -11.13 9.28
CA PRO A 47 -4.89 -12.40 10.01
C PRO A 47 -4.83 -13.64 9.12
N VAL A 48 -5.36 -13.57 7.90
CA VAL A 48 -5.33 -14.72 6.98
C VAL A 48 -3.92 -14.97 6.43
N GLU A 49 -3.13 -13.92 6.25
CA GLU A 49 -1.73 -14.03 5.83
C GLU A 49 -0.87 -14.72 6.89
N PHE A 50 -1.08 -14.39 8.17
CA PHE A 50 -0.41 -15.08 9.28
C PHE A 50 -0.82 -16.56 9.39
N ASN A 51 -2.09 -16.86 9.15
CA ASN A 51 -2.57 -18.23 9.15
C ASN A 51 -1.93 -19.02 8.00
N ALA A 52 -1.81 -18.42 6.82
CA ALA A 52 -1.16 -19.03 5.66
C ALA A 52 0.30 -19.41 5.97
N SER A 53 1.08 -18.55 6.63
CA SER A 53 2.46 -18.87 7.03
C SER A 53 2.52 -20.07 8.00
N ASN A 54 1.60 -20.16 8.97
CA ASN A 54 1.55 -21.27 9.90
C ASN A 54 1.13 -22.59 9.22
N ARG A 55 0.13 -22.52 8.34
CA ARG A 55 -0.34 -23.66 7.56
C ARG A 55 0.74 -24.17 6.60
N ALA A 56 1.44 -23.28 5.92
CA ALA A 56 2.54 -23.63 5.02
C ALA A 56 3.64 -24.40 5.77
N ARG A 57 4.04 -23.94 6.97
CA ARG A 57 5.02 -24.64 7.79
C ARG A 57 4.59 -26.08 8.11
N GLN A 58 3.34 -26.27 8.53
CA GLN A 58 2.83 -27.61 8.86
C GLN A 58 2.84 -28.55 7.65
N LEU A 59 2.42 -28.05 6.48
CA LEU A 59 2.49 -28.80 5.23
C LEU A 59 3.93 -29.16 4.84
N MET A 60 4.88 -28.23 5.03
CA MET A 60 6.29 -28.51 4.72
C MET A 60 6.87 -29.64 5.59
N VAL A 61 6.48 -29.73 6.87
CA VAL A 61 6.90 -30.85 7.74
C VAL A 61 6.19 -32.15 7.34
N GLN A 62 4.88 -32.10 7.06
CA GLN A 62 4.07 -33.28 6.70
C GLN A 62 4.53 -33.92 5.39
N GLU A 63 4.86 -33.12 4.39
CA GLU A 63 5.33 -33.58 3.07
C GLU A 63 6.84 -33.93 3.07
N GLY A 64 7.54 -33.77 4.20
CA GLY A 64 8.96 -34.08 4.33
C GLY A 64 9.90 -33.09 3.62
N TYR A 65 9.44 -31.88 3.29
CA TYR A 65 10.29 -30.83 2.71
C TYR A 65 11.30 -30.26 3.72
N ILE A 66 10.98 -30.32 5.01
CA ILE A 66 11.83 -29.84 6.10
C ILE A 66 11.80 -30.84 7.26
N SER A 67 12.93 -31.01 7.92
CA SER A 67 13.05 -31.86 9.11
C SER A 67 12.64 -31.12 10.39
N ASN A 68 12.31 -31.84 11.46
CA ASN A 68 11.87 -31.24 12.74
C ASN A 68 12.91 -30.25 13.31
N ASP A 69 14.19 -30.51 13.05
CA ASP A 69 15.30 -29.70 13.52
C ASP A 69 15.37 -28.34 12.77
N GLU A 70 14.90 -28.31 11.53
CA GLU A 70 14.86 -27.14 10.64
C GLU A 70 13.57 -26.31 10.83
N GLU A 71 12.51 -26.91 11.38
CA GLU A 71 11.19 -26.28 11.56
C GLU A 71 11.31 -24.91 12.24
N ARG A 72 12.12 -24.81 13.29
CA ARG A 72 12.29 -23.58 14.08
C ARG A 72 12.94 -22.46 13.26
N GLY A 73 13.89 -22.79 12.39
CA GLY A 73 14.53 -21.84 11.49
C GLY A 73 13.56 -21.33 10.43
N VAL A 74 12.84 -22.27 9.80
CA VAL A 74 11.83 -21.98 8.76
C VAL A 74 10.67 -21.16 9.34
N ALA A 75 10.22 -21.47 10.55
CA ALA A 75 9.21 -20.68 11.26
C ALA A 75 9.63 -19.22 11.43
N LYS A 76 10.90 -18.97 11.77
CA LYS A 76 11.43 -17.61 11.93
C LYS A 76 11.39 -16.84 10.61
N VAL A 77 11.75 -17.48 9.50
CA VAL A 77 11.74 -16.85 8.17
C VAL A 77 10.31 -16.60 7.69
N LEU A 78 9.41 -17.58 7.81
CA LEU A 78 8.00 -17.44 7.42
C LEU A 78 7.29 -16.36 8.25
N ASN A 79 7.55 -16.30 9.56
CA ASN A 79 7.01 -15.24 10.40
C ASN A 79 7.58 -13.87 10.05
N ALA A 80 8.88 -13.78 9.72
CA ALA A 80 9.48 -12.53 9.24
C ALA A 80 8.87 -12.08 7.92
N ALA A 81 8.56 -13.01 7.00
CA ALA A 81 7.85 -12.71 5.76
C ALA A 81 6.44 -12.17 6.04
N ALA A 82 5.69 -12.79 6.95
CA ALA A 82 4.36 -12.31 7.35
C ALA A 82 4.40 -10.88 7.95
N LEU A 83 5.45 -10.57 8.72
CA LEU A 83 5.65 -9.22 9.28
C LEU A 83 5.86 -8.14 8.20
N THR A 84 6.29 -8.50 6.98
CA THR A 84 6.38 -7.53 5.88
C THR A 84 5.00 -7.02 5.44
N TYR A 85 3.96 -7.87 5.47
CA TYR A 85 2.58 -7.45 5.24
C TYR A 85 2.08 -6.52 6.35
N VAL A 86 2.47 -6.76 7.61
CA VAL A 86 2.15 -5.86 8.73
C VAL A 86 2.79 -4.50 8.52
N ALA A 87 4.06 -4.47 8.12
CA ALA A 87 4.77 -3.22 7.85
C ALA A 87 4.09 -2.44 6.71
N ALA A 88 3.71 -3.12 5.62
CA ALA A 88 2.98 -2.51 4.52
C ALA A 88 1.62 -1.93 4.98
N ALA A 89 0.85 -2.68 5.77
CA ALA A 89 -0.43 -2.22 6.29
C ALA A 89 -0.28 -0.99 7.21
N LEU A 90 0.77 -0.97 8.05
CA LEU A 90 1.11 0.19 8.90
C LEU A 90 1.47 1.42 8.05
N ILE A 91 2.27 1.25 7.01
CA ILE A 91 2.63 2.34 6.09
C ILE A 91 1.38 2.90 5.42
N SER A 92 0.52 2.04 4.87
CA SER A 92 -0.72 2.47 4.21
C SER A 92 -1.67 3.18 5.18
N LEU A 93 -1.72 2.76 6.46
CA LEU A 93 -2.48 3.46 7.50
C LEU A 93 -1.90 4.86 7.79
N LEU A 94 -0.57 4.99 7.91
CA LEU A 94 0.08 6.28 8.12
C LEU A 94 -0.12 7.23 6.93
N GLU A 95 -0.08 6.70 5.70
CA GLU A 95 -0.38 7.46 4.49
C GLU A 95 -1.83 7.95 4.47
N LEU A 96 -2.78 7.10 4.87
CA LEU A 96 -4.19 7.49 4.96
C LEU A 96 -4.37 8.64 5.95
N ILE A 97 -3.75 8.56 7.14
CA ILE A 97 -3.77 9.63 8.14
C ILE A 97 -3.16 10.91 7.55
N ARG A 98 -2.02 10.80 6.87
CA ARG A 98 -1.39 11.94 6.17
C ARG A 98 -2.33 12.59 5.17
N TYR A 99 -3.01 11.82 4.32
CA TYR A 99 -3.95 12.37 3.34
C TYR A 99 -5.16 13.04 4.00
N ILE A 100 -5.69 12.47 5.09
CA ILE A 100 -6.75 13.08 5.88
C ILE A 100 -6.30 14.43 6.45
N MET A 101 -5.09 14.50 7.03
CA MET A 101 -4.55 15.76 7.58
C MET A 101 -4.40 16.84 6.51
N ILE A 102 -3.84 16.49 5.35
CA ILE A 102 -3.68 17.43 4.22
C ILE A 102 -5.06 17.91 3.74
N PHE A 103 -6.03 17.00 3.64
CA PHE A 103 -7.38 17.34 3.18
C PHE A 103 -8.12 18.24 4.16
N THR A 104 -7.98 18.03 5.47
CA THR A 104 -8.55 18.93 6.48
C THR A 104 -7.87 20.30 6.45
N SER A 105 -6.53 20.34 6.39
CA SER A 105 -5.78 21.60 6.36
C SER A 105 -6.04 22.46 5.11
N ASN A 106 -6.45 21.86 3.99
CA ASN A 106 -6.83 22.60 2.77
C ASN A 106 -8.26 23.18 2.84
N ARG A 107 -9.06 22.82 3.86
CA ARG A 107 -10.45 23.28 4.02
C ARG A 107 -10.59 24.45 5.00
N ASP A 108 -9.53 24.73 5.76
CA ASP A 108 -9.36 25.93 6.58
C ASP A 108 -8.75 27.08 5.75
#